data_AF-A0A965PUA6-F1
#
_entry.id   AF-A0A965PUA6-F1
#
_cell.length_a   1.000
_cell.length_b   1.000
_cell.length_c   1.000
_cell.angle_alpha   90.00
_cell.angle_beta   90.00
_cell.angle_gamma   90.00
#
_symmetry.space_group_name_H-M   'P 1'
#
loop_
_entity.id
_entity.type
_entity.pdbx_description
1 polymer ?
#
loop_
_entity_poly.entity_id
_entity_poly.type
_entity_poly.pdbx_seq_one_letter_code
_entity_poly.pdbx_strand_id
1 'polypeptide(L)' 'MNPGTRVKTPRGLGVLENIHDDGTCVVRLINETEWPFPEWIFVQRNQVKLAFKPKPDLTQFEEAPF' A
#
# COMPACT_ATOMS: atom_id res chain seq x y z
N MET A 1 9.92 -0.27 4.78
CA MET A 1 8.63 0.22 4.27
C MET A 1 8.86 1.69 3.98
N ASN A 2 8.57 2.12 2.77
CA ASN A 2 8.85 3.50 2.36
C ASN A 2 7.51 4.23 2.20
N PRO A 3 7.45 5.54 2.49
CA PRO A 3 6.34 6.39 2.08
C PRO A 3 5.96 6.16 0.61
N GLY A 4 4.66 6.21 0.29
CA GLY A 4 4.09 5.90 -1.01
C GLY A 4 3.81 4.41 -1.26
N THR A 5 4.17 3.52 -0.34
CA THR A 5 3.91 2.08 -0.49
C THR A 5 2.46 1.76 -0.17
N ARG A 6 1.81 0.92 -1.00
CA ARG A 6 0.50 0.35 -0.68
C ARG A 6 0.61 -0.65 0.47
N VAL A 7 -0.21 -0.46 1.47
CA VAL A 7 -0.21 -1.27 2.70
C VAL A 7 -1.62 -1.75 3.03
N LYS A 8 -1.70 -2.89 3.69
CA LYS A 8 -2.91 -3.42 4.29
C LYS A 8 -2.89 -3.10 5.78
N THR A 9 -3.97 -2.51 6.26
CA THR A 9 -4.22 -2.18 7.66
C THR A 9 -5.47 -2.94 8.12
N PRO A 10 -5.75 -2.99 9.45
CA PRO A 10 -6.98 -3.60 9.96
C PRO A 10 -8.26 -2.96 9.39
N ARG A 11 -8.20 -1.70 8.94
CA ARG A 11 -9.33 -0.96 8.38
C ARG A 11 -9.49 -1.09 6.87
N GLY A 12 -8.51 -1.67 6.19
CA GLY A 12 -8.54 -1.84 4.74
C GLY A 12 -7.21 -1.53 4.07
N LEU A 13 -7.26 -1.36 2.76
CA LEU A 13 -6.10 -0.99 1.95
C LEU A 13 -5.87 0.52 2.04
N GLY A 14 -4.60 0.89 2.07
CA GLY A 14 -4.20 2.28 2.10
C GLY A 14 -2.81 2.50 1.51
N VAL A 15 -2.39 3.75 1.51
CA VAL A 15 -1.04 4.19 1.13
C VAL A 15 -0.36 4.71 2.38
N LEU A 16 0.83 4.19 2.66
CA LEU A 16 1.66 4.68 3.75
C LEU A 16 2.20 6.07 3.36
N GLU A 17 1.82 7.12 4.08
CA GLU A 17 2.31 8.48 3.81
C GLU A 17 3.51 8.83 4.65
N ASN A 18 3.53 8.41 5.92
CA ASN A 18 4.65 8.73 6.81
C ASN A 18 4.88 7.63 7.85
N ILE A 19 6.10 7.60 8.37
CA ILE A 19 6.52 6.77 9.49
C ILE A 19 7.21 7.71 10.48
N HIS A 20 6.64 7.84 11.67
CA HIS A 20 7.21 8.62 12.76
C HIS A 20 8.28 7.80 13.51
N ASP A 21 9.18 8.49 14.21
CA ASP A 21 10.31 7.87 14.94
C ASP A 21 9.86 6.95 16.08
N ASP A 22 8.65 7.15 16.61
CA ASP A 22 8.00 6.31 17.62
C ASP A 22 7.46 4.98 17.05
N GLY A 23 7.52 4.78 15.73
CA GLY A 23 6.98 3.61 15.05
C GLY A 23 5.50 3.74 14.64
N THR A 24 4.89 4.91 14.84
CA THR A 24 3.55 5.22 14.34
C THR A 24 3.58 5.45 12.84
N CYS A 25 2.72 4.75 12.11
CA CYS A 25 2.56 4.88 10.67
C CYS A 25 1.29 5.66 10.34
N VAL A 26 1.42 6.65 9.45
CA VAL A 26 0.30 7.40 8.88
C VAL A 26 -0.10 6.73 7.57
N VAL A 27 -1.31 6.19 7.51
CA VAL A 27 -1.83 5.52 6.33
C VAL A 27 -3.08 6.24 5.84
N ARG A 28 -3.07 6.63 4.57
CA ARG A 28 -4.24 7.16 3.86
C ARG A 28 -5.04 6.00 3.26
N LEU A 29 -6.26 5.77 3.74
CA LEU A 29 -7.12 4.69 3.25
C LEU A 29 -7.58 4.97 1.82
N ILE A 30 -7.63 3.92 1.01
CA ILE A 30 -8.19 3.94 -0.34
C ILE A 30 -9.61 3.41 -0.22
N ASN A 31 -10.61 4.30 -0.21
CA ASN A 31 -12.01 3.92 -0.30
C ASN A 31 -12.42 3.85 -1.78
N GLU A 32 -13.12 2.78 -2.16
CA GLU A 32 -13.70 2.63 -3.50
C GLU A 32 -14.84 3.65 -3.73
N THR A 33 -15.50 4.06 -2.66
CA THR A 33 -16.45 5.16 -2.62
C THR A 33 -15.69 6.46 -2.39
N GLU A 34 -15.01 6.96 -3.41
CA GLU A 34 -14.27 8.22 -3.39
C GLU A 34 -15.21 9.42 -3.18
N TRP A 35 -15.66 9.69 -1.95
CA TRP A 35 -16.37 10.93 -1.61
C TRP A 35 -16.50 11.16 -0.08
N PRO A 36 -16.22 12.35 0.49
CA PRO A 36 -15.52 13.53 -0.05
C PRO A 36 -14.13 13.76 0.58
N PHE A 37 -13.72 12.99 1.59
CA PHE A 37 -12.47 13.24 2.32
C PHE A 37 -11.60 11.99 2.41
N PRO A 38 -10.29 12.09 2.10
CA PRO A 38 -9.38 11.00 2.38
C PRO A 38 -9.38 10.73 3.88
N GLU A 39 -9.38 9.45 4.24
CA GLU A 39 -9.30 9.06 5.65
C GLU A 39 -7.86 8.69 5.99
N TRP A 40 -7.25 9.44 6.91
CA TRP A 40 -5.95 9.11 7.47
C TRP A 40 -6.12 8.38 8.78
N ILE A 41 -5.39 7.29 8.94
CA ILE A 41 -5.36 6.52 10.16
C ILE A 41 -3.94 6.41 10.68
N PHE A 42 -3.83 6.41 12.00
CA PHE A 42 -2.58 6.23 12.72
C PHE A 42 -2.57 4.81 13.27
N VAL A 43 -1.65 4.01 12.78
CA VAL A 43 -1.53 2.60 13.13
C VAL A 43 -0.09 2.28 13.48
N GLN A 44 0.11 1.36 14.41
CA GLN A 44 1.45 0.92 14.77
C GLN A 44 2.05 0.10 13.63
N ARG A 45 3.38 0.17 13.46
CA ARG A 45 4.09 -0.53 12.38
C ARG A 45 3.81 -2.06 12.34
N ASN A 46 3.52 -2.67 13.48
CA ASN A 46 3.16 -4.10 13.57
C ASN A 46 1.79 -4.44 12.95
N GLN A 47 0.89 -3.47 12.83
CA GLN A 47 -0.44 -3.61 12.22
C GLN A 47 -0.43 -3.33 10.72
N VAL A 48 0.67 -2.80 10.18
CA VAL A 48 0.83 -2.48 8.77
C VAL A 48 1.54 -3.62 8.07
N LYS A 49 0.90 -4.17 7.03
CA LYS A 49 1.51 -5.19 6.17
C LYS A 49 1.64 -4.66 4.74
N LEU A 50 2.66 -5.08 4.01
CA LEU A 50 2.78 -4.72 2.59
C LEU A 50 1.58 -5.30 1.84
N ALA A 51 0.88 -4.47 1.07
CA ALA A 51 -0.09 -4.98 0.12
C ALA A 51 0.71 -5.63 -1.02
N PHE A 52 0.55 -6.94 -1.21
CA PHE A 52 1.25 -7.69 -2.24
C PHE A 52 1.09 -6.98 -3.59
N LYS A 53 2.20 -6.73 -4.29
CA LYS A 53 2.15 -6.29 -5.69
C LYS A 53 1.56 -7.44 -6.52
N PRO A 54 0.75 -7.16 -7.56
CA PRO A 54 0.39 -8.19 -8.52
C PRO A 54 1.67 -8.85 -9.05
N LYS A 55 1.64 -10.19 -9.22
CA LYS A 55 2.75 -10.93 -9.84
C LYS A 55 3.12 -10.22 -11.15
N PRO A 56 4.41 -10.03 -11.45
CA PRO A 56 4.81 -9.46 -12.74
C PRO A 56 4.19 -10.30 -13.86
N ASP A 57 3.58 -9.62 -14.81
CA ASP A 57 2.92 -10.23 -15.97
C ASP A 57 3.98 -10.98 -16.80
N LEU A 58 3.79 -12.28 -17.01
CA LEU A 58 4.75 -13.16 -17.69
C LEU A 58 4.68 -13.02 -19.23
N THR A 59 4.05 -11.98 -19.75
CA THR A 59 3.91 -11.71 -21.19
C THR A 59 5.19 -11.15 -21.84
N GLN A 60 6.31 -11.13 -21.11
CA GLN A 60 7.61 -10.63 -21.55
C GLN A 60 8.61 -11.76 -21.91
N PHE A 61 8.14 -12.92 -22.36
CA PHE A 61 9.01 -13.88 -23.05
C PHE A 61 9.05 -13.52 -24.54
N GLU A 62 10.15 -12.90 -24.92
CA GLU A 62 10.56 -12.64 -26.30
C GLU A 62 10.62 -13.98 -27.06
N GLU A 63 9.74 -14.15 -28.05
CA GLU A 63 9.71 -15.32 -28.93
C GLU A 63 11.05 -15.37 -29.69
N ALA A 64 11.86 -16.40 -29.45
CA ALA A 64 13.16 -16.54 -30.10
C ALA A 64 12.95 -16.68 -31.63
N PRO A 65 13.62 -15.87 -32.47
CA PRO A 65 13.47 -15.99 -33.92
C PRO A 65 14.09 -17.31 -34.41
N PHE A 66 13.33 -18.05 -35.21
CA PHE A 66 13.72 -19.32 -35.86
C PHE A 66 14.63 -19.10 -37.08
#